data_AF-A0A5B6YZ85-F1
#
_entry.id   AF-A0A5B6YZ85-F1
#
_cell.length_a   1.000
_cell.length_b   1.000
_cell.length_c   1.000
_cell.angle_alpha   90.00
_cell.angle_beta   90.00
_cell.angle_gamma   90.00
#
_symmetry.space_group_name_H-M   'P 1'
#
loop_
_entity.id
_entity.type
_entity.pdbx_description
1 polymer ?
#
loop_
_entity_poly.entity_id
_entity_poly.type
_entity_poly.pdbx_seq_one_letter_code
_entity_poly.pdbx_strand_id
1 'polypeptide(L)'
;MVSEKVGRVLKLDSIQNGNAWKGMDMLIFNTWHWWTHTGSSQPWDYIQEGSNLHKDMNRLIAYYKGMTTWARWVNLNVDPSKTKVFFQGISPTHYLGREWGQPTKSCSSERQPFYGTRYPAGTPLAAIVVNKVLSRIKKPVYLLDVTTLSQYRKDAHPTYYSENNGLDCSHWCLPGLPDTWNQLLYAALIS
;
A
#
# COMPACT_ATOMS: atom_id res chain seq x y z
N MET A 1 0.40 12.88 -8.39
CA MET A 1 -0.55 13.99 -8.25
C MET A 1 0.07 15.22 -8.86
N VAL A 2 -0.74 16.13 -9.40
CA VAL A 2 -0.29 17.40 -9.97
C VAL A 2 -1.24 18.51 -9.55
N SER A 3 -0.73 19.74 -9.44
CA SER A 3 -1.56 20.93 -9.23
C SER A 3 -1.99 21.49 -10.58
N GLU A 4 -3.30 21.56 -10.80
CA GLU A 4 -3.92 22.09 -12.01
C GLU A 4 -4.81 23.29 -11.64
N LYS A 5 -5.30 24.05 -12.63
CA LYS A 5 -6.22 25.18 -12.38
C LYS A 5 -7.49 24.78 -11.61
N VAL A 6 -7.92 23.53 -11.76
CA VAL A 6 -9.11 22.97 -11.08
C VAL A 6 -8.82 22.50 -9.65
N GLY A 7 -7.56 22.43 -9.22
CA GLY A 7 -7.13 21.92 -7.91
C GLY A 7 -6.07 20.82 -8.01
N ARG A 8 -5.89 20.07 -6.93
CA ARG A 8 -4.97 18.91 -6.88
C ARG A 8 -5.61 17.72 -7.57
N VAL A 9 -4.92 17.17 -8.58
CA VAL A 9 -5.46 16.07 -9.40
C VAL A 9 -4.62 14.80 -9.23
N LEU A 10 -5.28 13.70 -8.89
CA LEU A 10 -4.71 12.36 -8.99
C LEU A 10 -4.90 11.84 -10.42
N LYS A 11 -3.88 12.00 -11.27
CA LYS A 11 -3.84 11.44 -12.62
C LYS A 11 -3.47 9.95 -12.55
N LEU A 12 -4.40 9.07 -12.90
CA LEU A 12 -4.23 7.61 -12.78
C LEU A 12 -3.41 6.99 -13.91
N ASP A 13 -3.28 7.70 -15.03
CA ASP A 13 -2.61 7.29 -16.26
C ASP A 13 -1.23 7.94 -16.44
N SER A 14 -0.70 8.58 -15.39
CA SER A 14 0.57 9.30 -15.44
C SER A 14 1.49 8.99 -14.26
N ILE A 15 2.77 8.75 -14.55
CA ILE A 15 3.87 8.64 -13.57
C ILE A 15 5.01 9.55 -14.02
N GLN A 16 4.81 10.87 -13.88
CA GLN A 16 5.83 11.86 -14.25
C GLN A 16 7.11 11.71 -13.41
N ASN A 17 6.95 11.35 -12.14
CA ASN A 17 8.07 11.20 -11.19
C ASN A 17 8.92 9.94 -11.45
N GLY A 18 8.52 9.07 -12.38
CA GLY A 18 9.22 7.82 -12.65
C GLY A 18 10.63 8.00 -13.19
N ASN A 19 10.98 9.16 -13.74
CA ASN A 19 12.36 9.43 -14.17
C ASN A 19 13.37 9.35 -13.02
N ALA A 20 12.96 9.68 -11.79
CA ALA A 20 13.82 9.60 -10.61
C ALA A 20 14.19 8.16 -10.21
N TRP A 21 13.48 7.15 -10.74
CA TRP A 21 13.70 5.73 -10.41
C TRP A 21 14.58 5.01 -11.43
N LYS A 22 14.86 5.64 -12.58
CA LYS A 22 15.67 5.04 -13.64
C LYS A 22 17.12 4.92 -13.18
N GLY A 23 17.73 3.77 -13.46
CA GLY A 23 19.14 3.51 -13.12
C GLY A 23 19.39 3.04 -11.70
N MET A 24 18.37 2.92 -10.86
CA MET A 24 18.50 2.31 -9.53
C MET A 24 18.73 0.79 -9.66
N ASP A 25 19.62 0.23 -8.85
CA ASP A 25 19.86 -1.23 -8.80
C ASP A 25 18.72 -1.97 -8.09
N MET A 26 18.03 -1.30 -7.17
CA MET A 26 16.90 -1.84 -6.43
C MET A 26 15.78 -0.81 -6.31
N LEU A 27 14.56 -1.24 -6.61
CA LEU A 27 13.34 -0.44 -6.42
C LEU A 27 12.35 -1.20 -5.54
N ILE A 28 11.91 -0.58 -4.45
CA ILE A 28 10.89 -1.13 -3.55
C ILE A 28 9.69 -0.19 -3.58
N PHE A 29 8.59 -0.65 -4.16
CA PHE A 29 7.36 0.12 -4.27
C PHE A 29 6.34 -0.33 -3.23
N ASN A 30 5.56 0.60 -2.70
CA ASN A 30 4.35 0.29 -1.96
C ASN A 30 3.30 1.36 -2.26
N THR A 31 2.01 1.01 -2.18
CA THR A 31 0.94 2.00 -2.24
C THR A 31 -0.39 1.39 -1.77
N TRP A 32 -1.06 2.02 -0.79
CA TRP A 32 -2.41 1.62 -0.36
C TRP A 32 -3.09 2.66 0.54
N HIS A 33 -2.43 3.06 1.64
CA HIS A 33 -3.10 3.74 2.75
C HIS A 33 -3.94 4.96 2.35
N TRP A 34 -3.39 5.85 1.50
CA TRP A 34 -4.11 7.07 1.08
C TRP A 34 -5.22 6.83 0.07
N TRP A 35 -5.28 5.67 -0.60
CA TRP A 35 -6.34 5.35 -1.57
C TRP A 35 -7.73 5.29 -0.92
N THR A 36 -7.79 4.97 0.37
CA THR A 36 -9.04 4.88 1.13
C THR A 36 -9.44 6.19 1.81
N HIS A 37 -8.61 7.24 1.75
CA HIS A 37 -8.92 8.51 2.39
C HIS A 37 -10.07 9.23 1.66
N THR A 38 -10.98 9.79 2.46
CA THR A 38 -12.12 10.59 2.01
C THR A 38 -12.20 11.89 2.82
N GLY A 39 -13.05 12.82 2.40
CA GLY A 39 -13.23 14.11 3.10
C GLY A 39 -11.94 14.91 3.20
N SER A 40 -11.68 15.50 4.37
CA SER A 40 -10.50 16.34 4.62
C SER A 40 -9.16 15.59 4.54
N SER A 41 -9.17 14.26 4.70
CA SER A 41 -7.97 13.44 4.62
C SER A 41 -7.58 13.06 3.19
N GLN A 42 -8.45 13.33 2.20
CA GLN A 42 -8.18 13.02 0.80
C GLN A 42 -7.13 14.00 0.23
N PRO A 43 -5.99 13.51 -0.29
CA PRO A 43 -4.90 14.39 -0.73
C PRO A 43 -5.11 14.99 -2.13
N TRP A 44 -6.18 14.62 -2.82
CA TRP A 44 -6.58 15.16 -4.13
C TRP A 44 -8.00 15.71 -4.10
N ASP A 45 -8.26 16.69 -4.94
CA ASP A 45 -9.58 17.31 -5.10
C ASP A 45 -10.37 16.67 -6.26
N TYR A 46 -9.66 16.05 -7.21
CA TYR A 46 -10.18 15.34 -8.37
C TYR A 46 -9.32 14.13 -8.75
N ILE A 47 -9.92 13.16 -9.44
CA ILE A 47 -9.27 12.00 -10.05
C ILE A 47 -9.42 12.10 -11.57
N GLN A 48 -8.34 11.88 -12.31
CA GLN A 48 -8.35 11.97 -13.77
C GLN A 48 -7.90 10.66 -14.42
N GLU A 49 -8.59 10.27 -15.49
CA GLU A 49 -8.18 9.23 -16.44
C GLU A 49 -8.42 9.72 -17.87
N GLY A 50 -7.34 9.83 -18.67
CA GLY A 50 -7.39 10.44 -19.99
C GLY A 50 -7.89 11.89 -19.89
N SER A 51 -8.92 12.22 -20.67
CA SER A 51 -9.59 13.53 -20.63
C SER A 51 -10.69 13.63 -19.57
N ASN A 52 -11.05 12.53 -18.90
CA ASN A 52 -12.17 12.51 -17.97
C ASN A 52 -11.72 12.93 -16.57
N LEU A 53 -12.36 13.97 -16.04
CA LEU A 53 -12.15 14.49 -14.70
C LEU A 53 -13.32 14.11 -13.80
N HIS A 54 -13.02 13.41 -12.72
CA HIS A 54 -14.01 12.95 -11.74
C HIS A 54 -13.79 13.64 -10.41
N LYS A 55 -14.88 14.04 -9.74
CA LYS A 55 -14.78 14.52 -8.36
C LYS A 55 -14.41 13.38 -7.41
N ASP A 56 -14.94 12.19 -7.68
CA ASP A 56 -14.60 10.97 -6.97
C ASP A 56 -14.78 9.72 -7.86
N MET A 57 -14.19 8.59 -7.45
CA MET A 57 -14.24 7.30 -8.10
C MET A 57 -14.20 6.18 -7.04
N ASN A 58 -14.73 4.99 -7.40
CA ASN A 58 -14.50 3.79 -6.60
C ASN A 58 -12.99 3.56 -6.37
N ARG A 59 -12.59 3.41 -5.11
CA ARG A 59 -11.16 3.38 -4.70
C ARG A 59 -10.41 2.18 -5.23
N LEU A 60 -11.05 1.02 -5.34
CA LEU A 60 -10.42 -0.18 -5.91
C LEU A 60 -10.27 -0.06 -7.44
N ILE A 61 -11.22 0.61 -8.12
CA ILE A 61 -11.10 0.90 -9.56
C ILE A 61 -9.96 1.89 -9.79
N ALA A 62 -9.89 2.97 -9.03
CA ALA A 62 -8.83 3.96 -9.11
C ALA A 62 -7.46 3.32 -8.83
N TYR A 63 -7.38 2.51 -7.77
CA TYR A 63 -6.17 1.77 -7.39
C TYR A 63 -5.70 0.83 -8.50
N TYR A 64 -6.61 0.04 -9.07
CA TYR A 64 -6.31 -0.86 -10.18
C TYR A 64 -5.79 -0.10 -11.41
N LYS A 65 -6.38 1.04 -11.76
CA LYS A 65 -5.94 1.88 -12.88
C LYS A 65 -4.54 2.45 -12.63
N GLY A 66 -4.31 3.05 -11.46
CA GLY A 66 -3.00 3.58 -11.07
C GLY A 66 -1.91 2.50 -11.05
N MET A 67 -2.19 1.36 -10.46
CA MET A 67 -1.28 0.19 -10.44
C MET A 67 -1.01 -0.35 -11.85
N THR A 68 -2.00 -0.33 -12.74
CA THR A 68 -1.80 -0.73 -14.14
C THR A 68 -0.84 0.24 -14.86
N THR A 69 -0.93 1.54 -14.59
CA THR A 69 0.01 2.54 -15.11
C THR A 69 1.42 2.32 -14.57
N TRP A 70 1.57 2.00 -13.28
CA TRP A 70 2.86 1.62 -12.70
C TRP A 70 3.44 0.36 -13.34
N ALA A 71 2.64 -0.69 -13.56
CA ALA A 71 3.09 -1.90 -14.24
C ALA A 71 3.56 -1.62 -15.68
N ARG A 72 2.90 -0.71 -16.40
CA ARG A 72 3.36 -0.25 -17.71
C ARG A 72 4.69 0.50 -17.60
N TRP A 73 4.85 1.37 -16.61
CA TRP A 73 6.12 2.06 -16.37
C TRP A 73 7.26 1.06 -16.12
N VAL A 74 7.05 0.04 -15.28
CA VAL A 74 8.04 -1.03 -15.04
C VAL A 74 8.40 -1.73 -16.36
N ASN A 75 7.39 -2.22 -17.09
CA ASN A 75 7.57 -2.90 -18.37
C ASN A 75 8.35 -2.06 -19.39
N LEU A 76 8.21 -0.73 -19.39
CA LEU A 76 8.90 0.16 -20.31
C LEU A 76 10.32 0.50 -19.86
N ASN A 77 10.57 0.68 -18.55
CA ASN A 77 11.77 1.37 -18.09
C ASN A 77 12.78 0.50 -17.32
N VAL A 78 12.36 -0.64 -16.76
CA VAL A 78 13.24 -1.46 -15.91
C VAL A 78 14.07 -2.42 -16.75
N ASP A 79 15.39 -2.46 -16.59
CA ASP A 79 16.22 -3.53 -17.15
C ASP A 79 16.40 -4.63 -16.09
N PRO A 80 15.77 -5.81 -16.21
CA PRO A 80 15.83 -6.84 -15.19
C PRO A 80 17.22 -7.45 -15.01
N SER A 81 18.16 -7.21 -15.94
CA SER A 81 19.56 -7.61 -15.77
C SER A 81 20.34 -6.70 -14.83
N LYS A 82 19.81 -5.50 -14.52
CA LYS A 82 20.45 -4.47 -13.70
C LYS A 82 19.66 -4.12 -12.45
N THR A 83 18.33 -4.10 -12.56
CA THR A 83 17.43 -3.61 -11.51
C THR A 83 16.54 -4.72 -10.98
N LYS A 84 16.63 -4.98 -9.66
CA LYS A 84 15.64 -5.81 -8.94
C LYS A 84 14.45 -4.94 -8.50
N VAL A 85 13.24 -5.40 -8.77
CA VAL A 85 12.00 -4.68 -8.41
C VAL A 85 11.20 -5.50 -7.41
N PHE A 86 10.85 -4.85 -6.31
CA PHE A 86 10.00 -5.37 -5.26
C PHE A 86 8.72 -4.54 -5.17
N PHE A 87 7.61 -5.21 -4.87
CA PHE A 87 6.38 -4.55 -4.45
C PHE A 87 6.04 -5.04 -3.05
N GLN A 88 5.98 -4.13 -2.08
CA GLN A 88 5.52 -4.44 -0.73
C GLN A 88 4.01 -4.59 -0.74
N GLY A 89 3.54 -5.71 -0.18
CA GLY A 89 2.12 -6.01 0.03
C GLY A 89 1.40 -4.96 0.88
N ILE A 90 0.10 -5.18 1.06
CA ILE A 90 -0.77 -4.21 1.71
C ILE A 90 -0.45 -4.15 3.20
N SER A 91 -0.01 -2.98 3.68
CA SER A 91 0.03 -2.70 5.12
C SER A 91 -1.39 -2.47 5.62
N PRO A 92 -1.94 -3.33 6.49
CA PRO A 92 -3.28 -3.16 7.02
C PRO A 92 -3.34 -2.04 8.05
N THR A 93 -4.56 -1.59 8.36
CA THR A 93 -4.85 -0.78 9.53
C THR A 93 -5.64 -1.62 10.53
N HIS A 94 -5.70 -1.18 11.79
CA HIS A 94 -6.44 -1.88 12.85
C HIS A 94 -7.36 -0.92 13.63
N TYR A 95 -8.14 -0.13 12.89
CA TYR A 95 -9.13 0.77 13.48
C TYR A 95 -10.41 0.04 13.95
N LEU A 96 -10.75 -1.08 13.31
CA LEU A 96 -12.05 -1.73 13.49
C LEU A 96 -11.87 -3.17 13.98
N GLY A 97 -12.07 -3.39 15.28
CA GLY A 97 -11.86 -4.70 15.90
C GLY A 97 -12.72 -5.84 15.37
N ARG A 98 -13.79 -5.52 14.62
CA ARG A 98 -14.56 -6.51 13.86
C ARG A 98 -13.69 -7.33 12.89
N GLU A 99 -12.57 -6.79 12.42
CA GLU A 99 -11.63 -7.48 11.53
C GLU A 99 -10.95 -8.68 12.21
N TRP A 100 -10.85 -8.67 13.55
CA TRP A 100 -10.34 -9.76 14.37
C TRP A 100 -11.36 -10.29 15.39
N GLY A 101 -12.66 -10.09 15.14
CA GLY A 101 -13.74 -10.65 15.96
C GLY A 101 -14.01 -9.93 17.29
N GLN A 102 -13.51 -8.70 17.47
CA GLN A 102 -13.72 -7.90 18.69
C GLN A 102 -14.31 -6.52 18.32
N PRO A 103 -15.61 -6.46 17.93
CA PRO A 103 -16.19 -5.29 17.25
C PRO A 103 -16.17 -3.98 18.04
N THR A 104 -16.05 -4.02 19.37
CA THR A 104 -15.99 -2.85 20.25
C THR A 104 -14.58 -2.29 20.45
N LYS A 105 -13.55 -2.93 19.86
CA LYS A 105 -12.14 -2.55 20.05
C LYS A 105 -11.52 -1.90 18.82
N SER A 106 -10.35 -1.33 19.05
CA SER A 106 -9.37 -0.88 18.05
C SER A 106 -7.97 -1.30 18.51
N CYS A 107 -6.92 -0.95 17.77
CA CYS A 107 -5.54 -1.23 18.16
C CYS A 107 -5.13 -0.67 19.54
N SER A 108 -5.83 0.35 20.07
CA SER A 108 -5.45 1.04 21.32
C SER A 108 -5.37 0.15 22.56
N SER A 109 -6.11 -0.95 22.56
CA SER A 109 -6.20 -1.88 23.69
C SER A 109 -5.46 -3.20 23.46
N GLU A 110 -4.80 -3.34 22.31
CA GLU A 110 -4.19 -4.59 21.87
C GLU A 110 -2.70 -4.59 22.23
N ARG A 111 -2.29 -5.56 23.05
CA ARG A 111 -0.88 -5.73 23.49
C ARG A 111 -0.25 -7.04 23.02
N GLN A 112 -1.01 -7.82 22.28
CA GLN A 112 -0.61 -9.12 21.77
C GLN A 112 -1.13 -9.28 20.35
N PRO A 113 -0.42 -10.04 19.49
CA PRO A 113 -0.90 -10.34 18.17
C PRO A 113 -2.24 -11.09 18.22
N PHE A 114 -2.89 -11.22 17.08
CA PHE A 114 -4.00 -12.12 16.91
C PHE A 114 -3.51 -13.57 16.97
N TYR A 115 -4.12 -14.39 17.84
CA TYR A 115 -3.86 -15.82 17.94
C TYR A 115 -5.00 -16.57 17.28
N GLY A 116 -4.78 -17.03 16.05
CA GLY A 116 -5.70 -17.88 15.33
C GLY A 116 -5.03 -18.43 14.09
N THR A 117 -5.58 -19.50 13.52
CA THR A 117 -5.02 -20.10 12.29
C THR A 117 -5.36 -19.30 11.04
N ARG A 118 -6.45 -18.52 11.08
CA ARG A 118 -6.92 -17.68 9.99
C ARG A 118 -7.40 -16.34 10.53
N TYR A 119 -6.93 -15.25 9.92
CA TYR A 119 -7.42 -13.92 10.25
C TYR A 119 -8.88 -13.74 9.79
N PRO A 120 -9.82 -13.33 10.67
CA PRO A 120 -11.24 -13.32 10.35
C PRO A 120 -11.64 -12.45 9.16
N ALA A 121 -11.03 -11.27 8.99
CA ALA A 121 -11.33 -10.38 7.85
C ALA A 121 -10.92 -10.95 6.48
N GLY A 122 -10.08 -11.99 6.45
CA GLY A 122 -9.55 -12.56 5.21
C GLY A 122 -8.64 -11.59 4.43
N THR A 123 -8.42 -11.91 3.16
CA THR A 123 -7.54 -11.14 2.27
C THR A 123 -8.16 -9.80 1.88
N PRO A 124 -7.48 -8.66 2.10
CA PRO A 124 -7.96 -7.36 1.66
C PRO A 124 -8.15 -7.31 0.14
N LEU A 125 -9.23 -6.66 -0.34
CA LEU A 125 -9.50 -6.50 -1.77
C LEU A 125 -8.37 -5.79 -2.52
N ALA A 126 -7.62 -4.92 -1.84
CA ALA A 126 -6.43 -4.27 -2.38
C ALA A 126 -5.32 -5.28 -2.74
N ALA A 127 -5.12 -6.32 -1.92
CA ALA A 127 -4.15 -7.36 -2.21
C ALA A 127 -4.56 -8.19 -3.44
N ILE A 128 -5.87 -8.39 -3.63
CA ILE A 128 -6.40 -9.00 -4.86
C ILE A 128 -6.07 -8.15 -6.09
N VAL A 129 -6.20 -6.81 -5.97
CA VAL A 129 -5.82 -5.88 -7.05
C VAL A 129 -4.32 -5.95 -7.36
N VAL A 130 -3.47 -5.96 -6.33
CA VAL A 130 -2.00 -6.12 -6.49
C VAL A 130 -1.70 -7.41 -7.24
N ASN A 131 -2.22 -8.55 -6.78
CA ASN A 131 -2.00 -9.85 -7.42
C ASN A 131 -2.48 -9.88 -8.89
N LYS A 132 -3.62 -9.25 -9.18
CA LYS A 132 -4.15 -9.14 -10.55
C LYS A 132 -3.26 -8.28 -11.46
N VAL A 133 -2.63 -7.25 -10.94
CA VAL A 133 -1.71 -6.39 -11.71
C VAL A 133 -0.37 -7.10 -11.92
N LEU A 134 0.18 -7.72 -10.87
CA LEU A 134 1.43 -8.47 -10.95
C LEU A 134 1.33 -9.68 -11.88
N SER A 135 0.17 -10.36 -11.96
CA SER A 135 0.00 -11.46 -12.93
C SER A 135 0.01 -11.03 -14.40
N ARG A 136 -0.03 -9.72 -14.68
CA ARG A 136 -0.05 -9.15 -16.04
C ARG A 136 1.23 -8.38 -16.38
N ILE A 137 2.13 -8.20 -15.42
CA ILE A 137 3.41 -7.53 -15.64
C ILE A 137 4.35 -8.48 -16.40
N LYS A 138 5.11 -7.95 -17.35
CA LYS A 138 5.99 -8.77 -18.21
C LYS A 138 7.38 -8.93 -17.60
N LYS A 139 7.85 -7.89 -16.91
CA LYS A 139 9.15 -7.89 -16.22
C LYS A 139 9.00 -8.43 -14.81
N PRO A 140 9.98 -9.18 -14.29
CA PRO A 140 9.89 -9.77 -12.96
C PRO A 140 9.74 -8.68 -11.91
N VAL A 141 8.74 -8.87 -11.04
CA VAL A 141 8.57 -8.10 -9.81
C VAL A 141 8.32 -9.07 -8.67
N TYR A 142 9.12 -8.97 -7.61
CA TYR A 142 8.95 -9.78 -6.43
C TYR A 142 7.90 -9.17 -5.49
N LEU A 143 6.84 -9.91 -5.17
CA LEU A 143 5.87 -9.49 -4.15
C LEU A 143 6.42 -9.84 -2.78
N LEU A 144 6.73 -8.83 -1.96
CA LEU A 144 6.93 -9.01 -0.53
C LEU A 144 5.55 -9.12 0.12
N ASP A 145 5.00 -10.34 0.18
CA ASP A 145 3.65 -10.57 0.71
C ASP A 145 3.61 -10.48 2.24
N VAL A 146 3.65 -9.24 2.72
CA VAL A 146 3.60 -8.90 4.13
C VAL A 146 2.16 -8.76 4.64
N THR A 147 1.15 -8.94 3.79
CA THR A 147 -0.23 -8.53 4.10
C THR A 147 -0.81 -9.30 5.28
N THR A 148 -0.85 -10.64 5.16
CA THR A 148 -1.50 -11.48 6.17
C THR A 148 -0.72 -11.51 7.47
N LEU A 149 0.62 -11.62 7.44
CA LEU A 149 1.41 -11.55 8.67
C LEU A 149 1.20 -10.22 9.41
N SER A 150 0.98 -9.12 8.66
CA SER A 150 0.75 -7.81 9.26
C SER A 150 -0.64 -7.66 9.85
N GLN A 151 -1.66 -8.33 9.28
CA GLN A 151 -3.01 -8.37 9.88
C GLN A 151 -2.99 -9.00 11.28
N TYR A 152 -2.04 -9.90 11.54
CA TYR A 152 -1.94 -10.53 12.85
C TYR A 152 -1.36 -9.58 13.90
N ARG A 153 -0.75 -8.47 13.49
CA ARG A 153 0.02 -7.58 14.36
C ARG A 153 -0.79 -6.37 14.84
N LYS A 154 -2.05 -6.58 15.21
CA LYS A 154 -2.91 -5.53 15.82
C LYS A 154 -2.30 -4.85 17.06
N ASP A 155 -1.28 -5.46 17.67
CA ASP A 155 -0.48 -4.97 18.81
C ASP A 155 0.64 -3.98 18.46
N ALA A 156 1.03 -3.88 17.19
CA ALA A 156 2.29 -3.24 16.81
C ALA A 156 2.15 -1.76 16.39
N HIS A 157 0.96 -1.17 16.59
CA HIS A 157 0.70 0.23 16.26
C HIS A 157 1.13 1.19 17.38
N PRO A 158 1.49 2.45 17.05
CA PRO A 158 1.79 3.48 18.05
C PRO A 158 0.61 3.83 18.94
N THR A 159 -0.63 3.58 18.51
CA THR A 159 -1.84 3.96 19.26
C THR A 159 -1.87 5.48 19.53
N TYR A 160 -1.80 5.91 20.78
CA TYR A 160 -1.76 7.32 21.17
C TYR A 160 -0.34 7.88 21.33
N TYR A 161 0.69 7.09 21.01
CA TYR A 161 2.10 7.49 21.14
C TYR A 161 2.72 7.95 19.81
N SER A 162 1.89 8.30 18.81
CA SER A 162 2.37 8.96 17.58
C SER A 162 2.36 10.47 17.72
N GLU A 163 3.10 11.16 16.85
CA GLU A 163 3.08 12.63 16.77
C GLU A 163 1.74 13.19 16.24
N ASN A 164 0.86 12.32 15.74
CA ASN A 164 -0.46 12.70 15.30
C ASN A 164 -1.40 12.83 16.50
N ASN A 165 -2.10 13.96 16.64
CA ASN A 165 -3.13 14.17 17.67
C ASN A 165 -4.33 13.22 17.44
N GLY A 166 -4.24 11.97 17.90
CA GLY A 166 -5.30 10.99 17.78
C GLY A 166 -4.84 9.54 17.91
N LEU A 167 -5.78 8.62 17.71
CA LEU A 167 -5.48 7.20 17.67
C LEU A 167 -4.86 6.83 16.31
N ASP A 168 -3.63 6.35 16.33
CA ASP A 168 -2.92 5.85 15.16
C ASP A 168 -2.93 4.32 15.14
N CYS A 169 -3.73 3.76 14.23
CA CYS A 169 -3.78 2.34 13.92
C CYS A 169 -3.37 2.07 12.46
N SER A 170 -2.55 2.94 11.85
CA SER A 170 -2.07 2.77 10.47
C SER A 170 -0.56 2.74 10.34
N HIS A 171 0.17 3.45 11.20
CA HIS A 171 1.63 3.39 11.28
C HIS A 171 2.10 2.32 12.26
N TRP A 172 3.40 2.04 12.31
CA TRP A 172 3.95 0.96 13.12
C TRP A 172 5.03 1.50 14.07
N CYS A 173 5.10 0.95 15.28
CA CYS A 173 6.22 1.20 16.19
C CYS A 173 7.54 0.70 15.58
N LEU A 174 8.64 1.38 15.92
CA LEU A 174 10.00 0.93 15.68
C LEU A 174 10.76 0.86 17.03
N PRO A 175 11.47 -0.24 17.33
CA PRO A 175 11.50 -1.50 16.59
C PRO A 175 10.12 -2.19 16.58
N GLY A 176 9.85 -3.01 15.57
CA GLY A 176 8.54 -3.62 15.40
C GLY A 176 8.31 -4.38 14.10
N LEU A 177 7.06 -4.37 13.64
CA LEU A 177 6.64 -5.12 12.45
C LEU A 177 7.44 -4.77 11.16
N PRO A 178 7.78 -3.50 10.87
CA PRO A 178 8.58 -3.17 9.69
C PRO A 178 9.96 -3.85 9.67
N ASP A 179 10.52 -4.19 10.83
CA ASP A 179 11.79 -4.93 10.89
C ASP A 179 11.62 -6.33 10.28
N THR A 180 10.48 -7.00 10.51
CA THR A 180 10.16 -8.28 9.87
C THR A 180 10.04 -8.13 8.35
N TRP A 181 9.44 -7.04 7.87
CA TRP A 181 9.36 -6.76 6.43
C TRP A 181 10.76 -6.60 5.80
N ASN A 182 11.66 -5.91 6.51
CA ASN A 182 13.04 -5.74 6.08
C ASN A 182 13.83 -7.06 6.08
N GLN A 183 13.59 -7.96 7.04
CA GLN A 183 14.19 -9.30 7.03
C GLN A 183 13.71 -10.13 5.82
N LEU A 184 12.41 -10.05 5.47
CA LEU A 184 11.87 -10.72 4.28
C LEU A 184 12.45 -10.15 2.98
N LEU A 185 12.58 -8.82 2.91
CA LEU A 185 13.26 -8.15 1.79
C LEU A 185 14.70 -8.61 1.68
N TYR A 186 15.45 -8.62 2.78
CA TYR A 186 16.85 -9.06 2.80
C TYR A 186 16.98 -10.51 2.30
N ALA A 187 16.16 -11.42 2.80
CA ALA A 187 16.14 -12.82 2.37
C ALA A 187 15.85 -12.95 0.86
N ALA A 188 14.85 -12.23 0.35
CA ALA A 188 14.49 -12.24 -1.07
C ALA A 188 15.53 -11.54 -1.98
N LEU A 189 16.33 -10.64 -1.42
CA LEU A 189 17.36 -9.92 -2.16
C LEU A 189 18.59 -10.79 -2.43
N ILE A 190 18.96 -11.62 -1.46
CA ILE A 190 20.16 -12.48 -1.52
C ILE A 190 19.88 -13.91 -2.03
N SER A 191 18.61 -14.27 -2.22
CA SER A 191 18.19 -15.53 -2.84
C SER A 191 18.43 -15.57 -4.35
#